data_AF-A0A2M7Z127-F1
#
_entry.id   AF-A0A2M7Z127-F1
#
_cell.length_a   1.000
_cell.length_b   1.000
_cell.length_c   1.000
_cell.angle_alpha   90.00
_cell.angle_beta   90.00
_cell.angle_gamma   90.00
#
_symmetry.space_group_name_H-M   'P 1'
#
loop_
_entity.id
_entity.type
_entity.pdbx_description
1 polymer ?
#
loop_
_entity_poly.entity_id
_entity_poly.type
_entity_poly.pdbx_seq_one_letter_code
_entity_poly.pdbx_strand_id
1 'polypeptide(L)'
;MSEKVKAEEKISRFLFFTPGEFNARTQHISPQAFKPANPKPPDRPERQSSVYRTDNDTELKIWEVGDEFVAKPRNLPLLARADIQAGNVFKINLDILPDTRPHPRHANIVKWPDSPEARNMLGILLSQQAILIVRNSN
;
A
#
# COMPACT_ATOMS: atom_id res chain seq x y z
N MET A 1 11.11 -17.77 10.19
CA MET A 1 10.71 -17.47 8.80
C MET A 1 9.36 -16.77 8.87
N SER A 2 9.22 -15.60 8.25
CA SER A 2 7.92 -14.92 8.16
C SER A 2 6.96 -15.72 7.28
N GLU A 3 5.69 -15.83 7.70
CA GLU A 3 4.67 -16.54 6.94
C GLU A 3 4.45 -15.86 5.58
N LYS A 4 4.47 -16.64 4.49
CA LYS A 4 4.21 -16.15 3.14
C LYS A 4 2.79 -15.59 3.03
N VAL A 5 2.63 -14.46 2.35
CA VAL A 5 1.31 -13.88 2.07
C VAL A 5 0.53 -14.76 1.09
N LYS A 6 -0.69 -15.15 1.45
CA LYS A 6 -1.59 -15.95 0.61
C LYS A 6 -2.34 -15.06 -0.39
N ALA A 7 -2.77 -15.62 -1.52
CA ALA A 7 -3.39 -14.84 -2.59
C ALA A 7 -4.75 -14.25 -2.20
N GLU A 8 -5.42 -14.89 -1.26
CA GLU A 8 -6.74 -14.53 -0.74
C GLU A 8 -6.66 -13.41 0.31
N GLU A 9 -5.46 -13.09 0.82
CA GLU A 9 -5.29 -12.05 1.82
C GLU A 9 -5.63 -10.69 1.24
N LYS A 10 -6.46 -9.94 1.97
CA LYS A 10 -6.61 -8.50 1.77
C LYS A 10 -5.37 -7.80 2.35
N ILE A 11 -4.81 -6.89 1.57
CA ILE A 11 -3.78 -5.95 2.03
C ILE A 11 -4.28 -4.52 1.84
N SER A 12 -3.78 -3.63 2.68
CA SER A 12 -4.14 -2.22 2.65
C SER A 12 -2.90 -1.35 2.51
N ARG A 13 -2.98 -0.35 1.63
CA ARG A 13 -2.02 0.76 1.59
C ARG A 13 -2.66 2.01 2.14
N PHE A 14 -2.07 2.56 3.19
CA PHE A 14 -2.52 3.81 3.81
C PHE A 14 -2.11 5.03 2.99
N LEU A 15 -3.05 5.97 2.81
CA LEU A 15 -2.94 7.16 1.96
C LEU A 15 -3.09 8.44 2.79
N PHE A 16 -2.32 9.46 2.43
CA PHE A 16 -2.18 10.70 3.22
C PHE A 16 -2.75 11.92 2.48
N PHE A 17 -2.62 13.10 3.10
CA PHE A 17 -2.78 14.40 2.46
C PHE A 17 -1.62 14.70 1.48
N THR A 18 -1.21 13.73 0.67
CA THR A 18 -0.32 13.99 -0.45
C THR A 18 -1.21 14.31 -1.66
N PRO A 19 -1.11 15.51 -2.25
CA PRO A 19 -1.93 15.88 -3.39
C PRO A 19 -1.81 14.85 -4.51
N GLY A 20 -2.95 14.35 -4.97
CA GLY A 20 -3.01 13.45 -6.12
C GLY A 20 -2.78 11.98 -5.82
N GLU A 21 -2.84 11.52 -4.55
CA GLU A 21 -2.88 10.07 -4.25
C GLU A 21 -4.26 9.45 -4.51
N PHE A 22 -5.34 10.20 -4.28
CA PHE A 22 -6.70 9.73 -4.54
C PHE A 22 -7.67 10.89 -4.77
N ASN A 23 -8.86 10.56 -5.26
CA ASN A 23 -10.00 11.47 -5.35
C ASN A 23 -11.22 10.78 -4.72
N ALA A 24 -11.62 11.26 -3.55
CA ALA A 24 -12.76 10.72 -2.79
C ALA A 24 -14.08 10.80 -3.57
N ARG A 25 -14.29 11.88 -4.34
CA ARG A 25 -15.53 12.10 -5.09
C ARG A 25 -15.69 11.10 -6.25
N THR A 26 -14.60 10.79 -6.94
CA THR A 26 -14.63 9.87 -8.09
C THR A 26 -14.20 8.45 -7.72
N GLN A 27 -13.97 8.16 -6.42
CA GLN A 27 -13.46 6.89 -5.92
C GLN A 27 -12.20 6.40 -6.64
N HIS A 28 -11.36 7.35 -7.08
CA HIS A 28 -10.19 7.06 -7.90
C HIS A 28 -8.93 7.03 -7.04
N ILE A 29 -8.11 5.98 -7.19
CA ILE A 29 -6.77 5.90 -6.60
C ILE A 29 -5.76 6.21 -7.69
N SER A 30 -4.91 7.20 -7.47
CA SER A 30 -3.84 7.54 -8.41
C SER A 30 -2.78 6.45 -8.45
N PRO A 31 -2.17 6.16 -9.60
CA PRO A 31 -1.03 5.26 -9.71
C PRO A 31 0.12 5.63 -8.77
N GLN A 32 0.28 6.94 -8.48
CA GLN A 32 1.32 7.42 -7.57
C GLN A 32 1.15 6.89 -6.15
N ALA A 33 -0.09 6.62 -5.74
CA ALA A 33 -0.39 6.07 -4.43
C ALA A 33 0.39 4.78 -4.21
N PHE A 34 0.47 3.88 -5.19
CA PHE A 34 1.15 2.58 -5.05
C PHE A 34 2.64 2.59 -5.33
N LYS A 35 3.17 3.57 -6.07
CA LYS A 35 4.55 3.52 -6.55
C LYS A 35 5.56 3.63 -5.41
N PRO A 36 6.73 2.98 -5.56
CA PRO A 36 7.85 3.17 -4.65
C PRO A 36 8.45 4.56 -4.83
N ALA A 37 9.21 5.03 -3.83
CA ALA A 37 9.92 6.31 -3.89
C ALA A 37 10.83 6.41 -5.13
N ASN A 38 10.90 7.63 -5.71
CA ASN A 38 11.78 7.96 -6.80
C ASN A 38 12.44 9.35 -6.56
N PRO A 39 13.78 9.46 -6.55
CA PRO A 39 14.75 8.39 -6.76
C PRO A 39 14.69 7.32 -5.66
N LYS A 40 15.27 6.15 -5.96
CA LYS A 40 15.36 5.04 -5.01
C LYS A 40 16.22 5.47 -3.81
N PRO A 41 15.79 5.21 -2.56
CA PRO A 41 16.59 5.56 -1.39
C PRO A 41 17.97 4.88 -1.43
N PRO A 42 19.07 5.57 -1.06
CA PRO A 42 20.42 5.02 -1.14
C PRO A 42 20.63 3.81 -0.21
N ASP A 43 19.86 3.73 0.87
CA ASP A 43 19.86 2.65 1.85
C ASP A 43 18.98 1.44 1.46
N ARG A 44 18.27 1.51 0.32
CA ARG A 44 17.36 0.45 -0.13
C ARG A 44 17.72 -0.01 -1.54
N PRO A 45 18.41 -1.16 -1.70
CA PRO A 45 18.78 -1.69 -3.01
C PRO A 45 17.59 -2.27 -3.79
N GLU A 46 16.39 -2.29 -3.23
CA GLU A 46 15.18 -2.68 -3.95
C GLU A 46 14.09 -1.62 -3.81
N ARG A 47 13.31 -1.46 -4.87
CA ARG A 47 12.14 -0.58 -4.85
C ARG A 47 11.00 -1.32 -4.20
N GLN A 48 10.39 -0.67 -3.21
CA GLN A 48 9.34 -1.30 -2.43
C GLN A 48 8.26 -0.30 -2.01
N SER A 49 7.05 -0.81 -1.87
CA SER A 49 5.87 -0.06 -1.46
C SER A 49 5.26 -0.68 -0.22
N SER A 50 5.30 0.05 0.89
CA SER A 50 4.72 -0.36 2.16
C SER A 50 3.22 -0.64 2.05
N VAL A 51 2.80 -1.76 2.62
CA VAL A 51 1.41 -2.21 2.78
C VAL A 51 1.26 -2.93 4.12
N TYR A 52 0.03 -3.23 4.51
CA TYR A 52 -0.29 -4.01 5.69
C TYR A 52 -1.23 -5.15 5.31
N ARG A 53 -1.02 -6.33 5.89
CA ARG A 53 -1.94 -7.47 5.78
C ARG A 53 -3.14 -7.18 6.68
N THR A 54 -4.35 -7.14 6.12
CA THR A 54 -5.58 -6.66 6.81
C THR A 54 -6.77 -7.62 6.66
N ASP A 55 -6.53 -8.85 6.19
CA ASP A 55 -7.56 -9.86 5.93
C ASP A 55 -8.44 -10.22 7.14
N ASN A 56 -7.86 -10.26 8.35
CA ASN A 56 -8.54 -10.65 9.59
C ASN A 56 -8.75 -9.49 10.57
N ASP A 57 -8.45 -8.25 10.17
CA ASP A 57 -8.59 -7.08 11.03
C ASP A 57 -9.98 -6.44 10.86
N THR A 58 -10.55 -5.97 11.96
CA THR A 58 -11.77 -5.16 11.92
C THR A 58 -11.46 -3.78 11.32
N GLU A 59 -12.51 -3.10 10.82
CA GLU A 59 -12.37 -1.76 10.26
C GLU A 59 -11.65 -0.80 11.21
N LEU A 60 -12.05 -0.80 12.48
CA LEU A 60 -11.41 -0.01 13.53
C LEU A 60 -9.92 -0.38 13.68
N LYS A 61 -9.60 -1.68 13.71
CA LYS A 61 -8.23 -2.13 13.92
C LYS A 61 -7.30 -1.73 12.78
N ILE A 62 -7.79 -1.78 11.54
CA ILE A 62 -7.03 -1.33 10.38
C ILE A 62 -6.67 0.15 10.52
N TRP A 63 -7.63 1.00 10.91
CA TRP A 63 -7.36 2.43 11.13
C TRP A 63 -6.39 2.68 12.28
N GLU A 64 -6.54 1.98 13.41
CA GLU A 64 -5.59 2.07 14.54
C GLU A 64 -4.15 1.75 14.12
N VAL A 65 -3.96 0.69 13.32
CA VAL A 65 -2.65 0.31 12.80
C VAL A 65 -2.10 1.40 11.88
N GLY A 66 -2.94 1.95 11.01
CA GLY A 66 -2.59 3.08 10.15
C GLY A 66 -2.18 4.31 10.95
N ASP A 67 -2.90 4.66 12.01
CA ASP A 67 -2.61 5.82 12.84
C ASP A 67 -1.29 5.66 13.59
N GLU A 68 -1.11 4.55 14.32
CA GLU A 68 0.04 4.38 15.21
C GLU A 68 1.34 4.08 14.45
N PHE A 69 1.28 3.26 13.40
CA PHE A 69 2.49 2.74 12.75
C PHE A 69 2.80 3.39 11.40
N VAL A 70 1.89 4.20 10.86
CA VAL A 70 2.01 4.75 9.51
C VAL A 70 1.87 6.27 9.51
N ALA A 71 0.89 6.82 10.21
CA ALA A 71 0.60 8.25 10.28
C ALA A 71 1.47 8.98 11.29
N LYS A 72 1.46 8.53 12.55
CA LYS A 72 2.20 9.13 13.66
C LYS A 72 3.71 9.22 13.41
N PRO A 73 4.41 8.18 12.89
CA PRO A 73 5.85 8.29 12.62
C PRO A 73 6.20 9.29 11.51
N ARG A 74 5.23 9.63 10.65
CA ARG A 74 5.40 10.58 9.54
C ARG A 74 4.88 11.98 9.87
N ASN A 75 4.20 12.15 11.00
CA ASN A 75 3.48 13.35 11.37
C ASN A 75 2.54 13.84 10.24
N LEU A 76 1.83 12.90 9.61
CA LEU A 76 0.88 13.18 8.52
C LEU A 76 -0.51 12.64 8.86
N PRO A 77 -1.59 13.37 8.52
CA PRO A 77 -2.94 12.87 8.74
C PRO A 77 -3.25 11.72 7.77
N LEU A 78 -3.75 10.62 8.32
CA LEU A 78 -4.24 9.47 7.55
C LEU A 78 -5.66 9.73 7.07
N LEU A 79 -5.86 9.75 5.75
CA LEU A 79 -7.13 10.16 5.15
C LEU A 79 -7.90 9.03 4.47
N ALA A 80 -7.18 8.05 3.95
CA ALA A 80 -7.78 6.96 3.21
C ALA A 80 -6.88 5.73 3.26
N ARG A 81 -7.39 4.62 2.75
CA ARG A 81 -6.60 3.45 2.40
C ARG A 81 -7.08 2.86 1.08
N ALA A 82 -6.15 2.25 0.37
CA ALA A 82 -6.40 1.45 -0.82
C ALA A 82 -6.32 -0.02 -0.45
N ASP A 83 -7.45 -0.71 -0.44
CA ASP A 83 -7.55 -2.13 -0.14
C ASP A 83 -7.46 -2.94 -1.45
N ILE A 84 -6.62 -3.98 -1.48
CA ILE A 84 -6.43 -4.84 -2.65
C ILE A 84 -6.23 -6.30 -2.23
N GLN A 85 -6.68 -7.25 -3.04
CA GLN A 85 -6.35 -8.67 -2.84
C GLN A 85 -4.91 -8.95 -3.26
N ALA A 86 -4.16 -9.67 -2.42
CA ALA A 86 -2.77 -10.06 -2.70
C ALA A 86 -2.61 -10.78 -4.05
N GLY A 87 -3.59 -11.62 -4.42
CA GLY A 87 -3.63 -12.30 -5.71
C GLY A 87 -3.54 -11.35 -6.91
N ASN A 88 -4.11 -10.14 -6.82
CA ASN A 88 -4.03 -9.14 -7.90
C ASN A 88 -2.64 -8.52 -8.01
N VAL A 89 -1.89 -8.43 -6.91
CA VAL A 89 -0.47 -8.03 -6.92
C VAL A 89 0.36 -9.11 -7.62
N PHE A 90 0.14 -10.38 -7.28
CA PHE A 90 0.87 -11.50 -7.88
C PHE A 90 0.61 -11.66 -9.38
N LYS A 91 -0.64 -11.46 -9.84
CA LYS A 91 -1.03 -11.56 -11.26
C LYS A 91 -0.28 -10.58 -12.17
N ILE A 92 0.22 -9.46 -11.64
CA ILE A 92 0.96 -8.45 -12.40
C ILE A 92 2.47 -8.56 -12.21
N ASN A 93 2.96 -9.73 -11.78
CA ASN A 93 4.38 -10.05 -11.58
C ASN A 93 5.09 -9.23 -10.49
N LEU A 94 4.32 -8.64 -9.57
CA LEU A 94 4.85 -8.12 -8.31
C LEU A 94 4.78 -9.21 -7.24
N ASP A 95 5.44 -8.98 -6.11
CA ASP A 95 5.45 -9.91 -4.98
C ASP A 95 5.21 -9.14 -3.67
N ILE A 96 4.84 -9.84 -2.61
CA ILE A 96 4.58 -9.26 -1.29
C ILE A 96 5.47 -9.96 -0.28
N LEU A 97 6.45 -9.22 0.24
CA LEU A 97 7.37 -9.71 1.25
C LEU A 97 6.92 -9.21 2.63
N PRO A 98 6.57 -10.09 3.58
CA PRO A 98 6.31 -9.69 4.95
C PRO A 98 7.55 -9.05 5.57
N ASP A 99 7.37 -7.92 6.23
CA ASP A 99 8.41 -7.19 6.96
C ASP A 99 7.79 -6.82 8.30
N THR A 100 8.12 -7.55 9.36
CA THR A 100 7.41 -7.46 10.65
C THR A 100 7.74 -6.19 11.45
N ARG A 101 8.25 -5.14 10.78
CA ARG A 101 8.60 -3.84 11.35
C ARG A 101 7.98 -2.74 10.50
N PRO A 102 7.33 -1.73 11.12
CA PRO A 102 7.22 -1.50 12.55
C PRO A 102 6.12 -2.34 13.25
N HIS A 103 5.36 -3.16 12.51
CA HIS A 103 4.22 -3.92 13.02
C HIS A 103 4.26 -5.37 12.48
N PRO A 104 3.77 -6.38 13.23
CA PRO A 104 3.80 -7.79 12.78
C PRO A 104 3.09 -8.07 11.45
N ARG A 105 2.13 -7.21 11.07
CA ARG A 105 1.34 -7.31 9.84
C ARG A 105 1.86 -6.43 8.71
N HIS A 106 2.96 -5.71 8.92
CA HIS A 106 3.58 -4.93 7.86
C HIS A 106 4.19 -5.85 6.79
N ALA A 107 4.11 -5.39 5.55
CA ALA A 107 4.67 -6.04 4.40
C ALA A 107 5.03 -5.00 3.34
N ASN A 108 5.79 -5.43 2.33
CA ASN A 108 6.18 -4.59 1.22
C ASN A 108 5.78 -5.26 -0.09
N ILE A 109 5.14 -4.51 -0.99
CA ILE A 109 5.08 -4.88 -2.41
C ILE A 109 6.48 -4.64 -2.99
N VAL A 110 7.09 -5.69 -3.53
CA VAL A 110 8.47 -5.72 -4.06
C VAL A 110 8.50 -6.17 -5.53
N LYS A 111 9.70 -6.35 -6.11
CA LYS A 111 9.93 -6.65 -7.54
C LYS A 111 9.43 -5.56 -8.49
N TRP A 112 9.37 -4.31 -8.02
CA TRP A 112 9.12 -3.17 -8.89
C TRP A 112 10.24 -3.01 -9.93
N PRO A 113 9.92 -2.79 -11.21
CA PRO A 113 10.93 -2.62 -12.26
C PRO A 113 11.71 -1.32 -12.10
N ASP A 114 12.92 -1.27 -12.67
CA ASP A 114 13.73 -0.04 -12.67
C ASP A 114 13.33 0.97 -13.76
N SER A 115 12.62 0.54 -14.81
CA SER A 115 12.01 1.46 -15.79
C SER A 115 10.87 2.27 -15.14
N PRO A 116 10.92 3.62 -15.18
CA PRO A 116 9.83 4.48 -14.72
C PRO A 116 8.48 4.20 -15.43
N GLU A 117 8.51 3.90 -16.72
CA GLU A 117 7.34 3.63 -17.56
C GLU A 117 6.68 2.32 -17.13
N ALA A 118 7.47 1.27 -16.95
CA ALA A 118 6.99 -0.01 -16.45
C ALA A 118 6.40 0.13 -15.03
N ARG A 119 7.05 0.90 -14.14
CA ARG A 119 6.49 1.22 -12.82
C ARG A 119 5.18 1.99 -12.91
N ASN A 120 5.07 2.90 -13.86
CA ASN A 120 3.84 3.65 -14.08
C ASN A 120 2.69 2.72 -14.46
N MET A 121 2.95 1.81 -15.41
CA MET A 121 1.97 0.83 -15.85
C MET A 121 1.50 -0.09 -14.71
N LEU A 122 2.44 -0.64 -13.93
CA LEU A 122 2.07 -1.49 -12.79
C LEU A 122 1.30 -0.70 -11.70
N GLY A 123 1.66 0.56 -11.47
CA GLY A 123 0.90 1.44 -10.58
C GLY A 123 -0.54 1.65 -11.04
N ILE A 124 -0.77 1.83 -12.35
CA ILE A 124 -2.12 1.94 -12.94
C ILE A 124 -2.90 0.65 -12.69
N LEU A 125 -2.29 -0.52 -12.95
CA LEU A 125 -2.94 -1.81 -12.75
C LEU A 125 -3.33 -2.03 -11.29
N LEU A 126 -2.45 -1.71 -10.33
CA LEU A 126 -2.78 -1.79 -8.91
C LEU A 126 -3.92 -0.85 -8.53
N SER A 127 -3.87 0.40 -8.98
CA SER A 127 -4.92 1.40 -8.75
C SER A 127 -6.29 0.97 -9.25
N GLN A 128 -6.36 0.31 -10.41
CA GLN A 128 -7.61 -0.18 -10.97
C GLN A 128 -8.18 -1.39 -10.23
N GLN A 129 -7.33 -2.17 -9.54
CA GLN A 129 -7.72 -3.37 -8.80
C GLN A 129 -7.99 -3.09 -7.32
N ALA A 130 -7.66 -1.88 -6.84
CA ALA A 130 -7.82 -1.49 -5.46
C ALA A 130 -9.14 -0.76 -5.21
N ILE A 131 -9.66 -0.90 -4.00
CA ILE A 131 -10.87 -0.22 -3.52
C ILE A 131 -10.42 0.91 -2.60
N LEU A 132 -10.88 2.13 -2.89
CA LEU A 132 -10.64 3.28 -2.03
C LEU A 132 -11.60 3.26 -0.84
N ILE A 133 -11.06 3.27 0.37
CA ILE A 133 -11.84 3.49 1.59
C ILE A 133 -11.39 4.83 2.17
N VAL A 134 -12.27 5.83 2.08
CA VAL A 134 -12.02 7.16 2.66
C VAL A 134 -12.38 7.12 4.13
N ARG A 135 -11.53 7.67 5.00
CA ARG A 135 -11.84 7.83 6.40
C ARG A 135 -12.95 8.86 6.52
N ASN A 136 -14.13 8.43 6.98
CA ASN A 136 -15.19 9.37 7.31
C ASN A 136 -14.73 10.19 8.51
N SER A 137 -14.60 11.50 8.33
CA SER A 137 -14.56 12.43 9.44
C SER A 137 -15.95 12.45 10.06
N ASN A 138 -16.09 11.88 11.25
CA ASN A 138 -17.23 12.22 12.12
C ASN A 138 -17.08 13.67 12.59
#